data_AF-A0A1V5H5I6-F1
#
_entry.id   AF-A0A1V5H5I6-F1
#
_cell.length_a   1.000
_cell.length_b   1.000
_cell.length_c   1.000
_cell.angle_alpha   90.00
_cell.angle_beta   90.00
_cell.angle_gamma   90.00
#
_symmetry.space_group_name_H-M   'P 1'
#
loop_
_entity.id
_entity.type
_entity.pdbx_description
1 polymer ?
#
loop_
_entity_poly.entity_id
_entity_poly.type
_entity_poly.pdbx_seq_one_letter_code
_entity_poly.pdbx_strand_id
1 'polypeptide(L)'
;MAADATVRGSILSGRFTLMWWIFFCNITAGISIIGFQSPLLQDICRKASPGLSKEALAGYGATLIAVSSLFNGAGRFLWGGISDRIGRRLTFSLILGTQLVAFAGLLYTGNPWLFSALVCYVLLCYGGGFGTMPSFVLDVFGSRVMPAVYGTILTAWSAAGIVGPQLVAVIKDRYPAATLPGRASFYSFAMGAGFLSVGLILSLLSGNRRRE
;
A
#
# COMPACT_ATOMS: atom_id res chain seq x y z
N MET A 1 28.67 -1.88 -22.93
CA MET A 1 27.58 -1.47 -23.83
C MET A 1 26.45 -2.47 -23.60
N ALA A 2 25.42 -2.11 -22.82
CA ALA A 2 24.33 -3.04 -22.52
C ALA A 2 23.54 -3.30 -23.81
N ALA A 3 23.28 -4.56 -24.15
CA ALA A 3 22.45 -4.93 -25.29
C ALA A 3 21.15 -4.11 -25.26
N ASP A 4 20.77 -3.56 -26.42
CA ASP A 4 19.65 -2.64 -26.55
C ASP A 4 18.38 -3.29 -26.00
N ALA A 5 17.97 -2.89 -24.79
CA ALA A 5 16.86 -3.53 -24.09
C ALA A 5 15.58 -3.21 -24.88
N THR A 6 14.93 -4.25 -25.42
CA THR A 6 13.63 -4.08 -26.07
C THR A 6 12.53 -3.97 -25.00
N VAL A 7 11.44 -3.26 -25.32
CA VAL A 7 10.27 -3.16 -24.44
C VAL A 7 9.74 -4.55 -24.10
N ARG A 8 9.58 -5.41 -25.11
CA ARG A 8 9.09 -6.79 -24.94
C ARG A 8 10.01 -7.61 -24.02
N GLY A 9 11.32 -7.56 -24.25
CA GLY A 9 12.29 -8.27 -23.40
C GLY A 9 12.27 -7.77 -21.95
N SER A 10 12.06 -6.47 -21.76
CA SER A 10 11.98 -5.85 -20.42
C SER A 10 10.73 -6.30 -19.66
N ILE A 11 9.56 -6.26 -20.29
CA ILE A 11 8.27 -6.65 -19.68
C ILE A 11 8.23 -8.15 -19.36
N LEU A 12 8.84 -9.00 -20.20
CA LEU A 12 8.90 -10.45 -19.97
C LEU A 12 10.02 -10.87 -19.01
N SER A 13 10.82 -9.92 -18.52
CA SER A 13 11.95 -10.23 -17.63
C SER A 13 11.49 -10.54 -16.20
N GLY A 14 12.23 -11.41 -15.51
CA GLY A 14 11.99 -11.68 -14.10
C GLY A 14 12.14 -10.44 -13.21
N ARG A 15 12.93 -9.43 -13.63
CA ARG A 15 13.06 -8.16 -12.90
C ARG A 15 11.75 -7.38 -12.93
N PHE A 16 11.09 -7.33 -14.09
CA PHE A 16 9.79 -6.67 -14.23
C PHE A 16 8.75 -7.38 -13.37
N THR A 17 8.68 -8.70 -13.45
CA THR A 17 7.74 -9.51 -12.66
C THR A 17 7.92 -9.27 -11.16
N LEU A 18 9.15 -9.22 -10.66
CA LEU A 18 9.44 -8.92 -9.25
C LEU A 18 8.97 -7.52 -8.86
N MET A 19 9.30 -6.50 -9.66
CA MET A 19 8.87 -5.12 -9.40
C MET A 19 7.35 -4.98 -9.43
N TRP A 20 6.69 -5.66 -10.38
CA TRP A 20 5.23 -5.69 -10.49
C TRP A 20 4.59 -6.23 -9.22
N TRP A 21 5.05 -7.38 -8.71
CA TRP A 21 4.49 -7.99 -7.50
C TRP A 21 4.78 -7.18 -6.24
N ILE A 22 5.99 -6.63 -6.10
CA ILE A 22 6.33 -5.73 -4.98
C ILE A 22 5.39 -4.52 -4.96
N PHE A 23 5.14 -3.93 -6.13
CA PHE A 23 4.25 -2.78 -6.24
C PHE A 23 2.79 -3.14 -5.98
N PHE A 24 2.33 -4.25 -6.58
CA PHE A 24 0.99 -4.80 -6.36
C PHE A 24 0.71 -5.05 -4.87
N CYS A 25 1.65 -5.64 -4.13
CA CYS A 25 1.51 -5.91 -2.70
C CYS A 25 1.37 -4.62 -1.87
N ASN A 26 2.21 -3.61 -2.11
CA ASN A 26 2.10 -2.30 -1.46
C ASN A 26 0.74 -1.66 -1.75
N ILE A 27 0.36 -1.60 -3.03
CA ILE A 27 -0.88 -0.95 -3.45
C ILE A 27 -2.09 -1.66 -2.88
N THR A 28 -2.14 -3.00 -2.95
CA THR A 28 -3.27 -3.79 -2.45
C THR A 28 -3.56 -3.45 -0.98
N ALA A 29 -2.53 -3.40 -0.14
CA ALA A 29 -2.69 -3.01 1.25
C ALA A 29 -3.22 -1.57 1.41
N GLY A 30 -2.62 -0.60 0.72
CA GLY A 30 -3.05 0.79 0.85
C GLY A 30 -4.43 1.09 0.26
N ILE A 31 -4.79 0.51 -0.89
CA ILE A 31 -6.10 0.74 -1.53
C ILE A 31 -7.24 0.07 -0.76
N SER A 32 -6.99 -1.06 -0.10
CA SER A 32 -7.93 -1.66 0.85
C SER A 32 -8.23 -0.69 2.01
N ILE A 33 -7.24 0.03 2.53
CA ILE A 33 -7.48 1.06 3.55
C ILE A 33 -8.23 2.26 2.97
N ILE A 34 -7.85 2.74 1.77
CA ILE A 34 -8.53 3.87 1.12
C ILE A 34 -10.03 3.60 0.98
N GLY A 35 -10.42 2.39 0.59
CA GLY A 35 -11.82 2.02 0.40
C GLY A 35 -12.66 1.99 1.69
N PHE A 36 -12.03 1.78 2.85
CA PHE A 36 -12.76 1.49 4.10
C PHE A 36 -12.32 2.34 5.31
N GLN A 37 -11.37 3.26 5.17
CA GLN A 37 -10.87 4.08 6.28
C GLN A 37 -11.94 4.90 6.99
N SER A 38 -12.89 5.48 6.24
CA SER A 38 -13.98 6.28 6.80
C SER A 38 -14.93 5.43 7.65
N PRO A 39 -15.54 4.35 7.13
CA PRO A 39 -16.41 3.50 7.96
C PRO A 39 -15.67 2.87 9.15
N LEU A 40 -14.39 2.50 9.00
CA LEU A 40 -13.59 1.97 10.11
C LEU A 40 -13.37 3.00 11.22
N LEU A 41 -13.02 4.25 10.87
CA LEU A 41 -12.88 5.32 11.87
C LEU A 41 -14.23 5.61 12.55
N GLN A 42 -15.32 5.66 11.79
CA GLN A 42 -16.65 5.88 12.35
C GLN A 42 -17.03 4.81 13.38
N ASP A 43 -16.71 3.55 13.11
CA ASP A 43 -16.96 2.44 14.03
C ASP A 43 -16.14 2.56 15.32
N ILE A 44 -14.88 3.00 15.21
CA ILE A 44 -14.01 3.24 16.37
C ILE A 44 -14.53 4.44 17.20
N CYS A 45 -14.86 5.56 16.54
CA CYS A 45 -15.40 6.75 17.21
C CYS A 45 -16.73 6.48 17.91
N ARG A 46 -17.62 5.68 17.31
CA ARG A 46 -18.89 5.30 17.92
C ARG A 46 -18.71 4.50 19.21
N LYS A 47 -17.68 3.64 19.27
CA LYS A 47 -17.33 2.88 20.48
C LYS A 47 -16.68 3.76 21.54
N ALA A 48 -15.79 4.67 21.13
CA ALA A 48 -15.08 5.56 22.04
C ALA A 48 -15.99 6.64 22.66
N SER A 49 -16.95 7.15 21.88
CA SER A 49 -17.89 8.20 22.28
C SER A 49 -19.32 7.84 21.88
N PRO A 50 -20.03 7.04 22.70
CA PRO A 50 -21.44 6.72 22.46
C PRO A 50 -22.30 7.99 22.40
N GLY A 51 -23.25 8.04 21.46
CA GLY A 51 -24.17 9.17 21.30
C GLY A 51 -23.79 10.21 20.25
N LEU A 52 -22.65 10.07 19.57
CA LEU A 52 -22.32 10.89 18.40
C LEU A 52 -23.37 10.72 17.28
N SER A 53 -23.77 11.83 16.66
CA SER A 53 -24.69 11.82 15.53
C SER A 53 -24.05 11.19 14.29
N LYS A 54 -24.88 10.73 13.34
CA LYS A 54 -24.40 10.14 12.07
C LYS A 54 -23.60 11.17 11.26
N GLU A 55 -24.02 12.43 11.32
CA GLU A 55 -23.40 13.56 10.62
C GLU A 55 -22.01 13.85 11.19
N ALA A 56 -21.86 13.84 12.52
CA ALA A 56 -20.56 14.03 13.17
C ALA A 56 -19.57 12.91 12.80
N LEU A 57 -20.02 11.64 12.82
CA LEU A 57 -19.22 10.49 12.42
C LEU A 57 -18.80 10.59 10.95
N ALA A 58 -19.73 10.93 10.05
CA ALA A 58 -19.44 11.14 8.64
C ALA A 58 -18.40 12.25 8.44
N GLY A 59 -18.51 13.35 9.21
CA GLY A 59 -17.53 14.43 9.25
C GLY A 59 -16.12 13.94 9.59
N TYR A 60 -15.96 13.17 10.67
CA TYR A 60 -14.66 12.59 11.05
C TYR A 60 -14.09 11.69 9.96
N GLY A 61 -14.92 10.84 9.35
CA GLY A 61 -14.50 9.98 8.25
C GLY A 61 -14.03 10.76 7.03
N ALA A 62 -14.75 11.83 6.66
CA ALA A 62 -14.37 12.71 5.56
C ALA A 62 -13.07 13.48 5.85
N THR A 63 -12.89 13.96 7.08
CA THR A 63 -11.63 14.60 7.52
C THR A 63 -10.46 13.65 7.40
N LEU A 64 -10.60 12.39 7.83
CA LEU A 64 -9.52 11.39 7.68
C LEU A 64 -9.17 11.15 6.22
N ILE A 65 -10.17 11.04 5.32
CA ILE A 65 -9.92 10.89 3.87
C ILE A 65 -9.12 12.09 3.35
N ALA A 66 -9.53 13.31 3.69
CA ALA A 66 -8.87 14.53 3.23
C ALA A 66 -7.41 14.61 3.72
N VAL A 67 -7.19 14.44 5.03
CA VAL A 67 -5.87 14.51 5.64
C VAL A 67 -4.96 13.41 5.10
N SER A 68 -5.43 12.17 5.07
CA SER A 68 -4.63 11.03 4.60
C SER A 68 -4.29 11.12 3.10
N SER A 69 -5.11 11.79 2.30
CA SER A 69 -4.80 12.10 0.90
C SER A 69 -3.62 13.07 0.75
N LEU A 70 -3.43 14.00 1.70
CA LEU A 70 -2.23 14.84 1.74
C LEU A 70 -0.98 14.00 2.00
N PHE A 71 -1.06 13.03 2.91
CA PHE A 71 0.04 12.08 3.15
C PHE A 71 0.32 11.21 1.92
N ASN A 72 -0.69 10.83 1.15
CA ASN A 72 -0.49 10.17 -0.14
C ASN A 72 0.35 11.01 -1.10
N GLY A 73 0.02 12.29 -1.26
CA GLY A 73 0.79 13.22 -2.07
C GLY A 73 2.21 13.41 -1.53
N ALA A 74 2.34 13.72 -0.25
CA ALA A 74 3.63 13.93 0.42
C ALA A 74 4.54 12.70 0.33
N GLY A 75 3.96 11.50 0.44
CA GLY A 75 4.67 10.23 0.33
C GLY A 75 5.42 10.06 -0.98
N ARG A 76 4.84 10.55 -2.10
CA ARG A 76 5.49 10.50 -3.42
C ARG A 76 6.82 11.24 -3.42
N PHE A 77 6.86 12.43 -2.82
CA PHE A 77 8.06 13.25 -2.74
C PHE A 77 9.04 12.75 -1.69
N LEU A 78 8.54 12.42 -0.48
CA LEU A 78 9.38 12.03 0.64
C LEU A 78 10.12 10.72 0.37
N TRP A 79 9.39 9.66 -0.01
CA TRP A 79 10.03 8.38 -0.31
C TRP A 79 10.81 8.41 -1.62
N GLY A 80 10.35 9.18 -2.62
CA GLY A 80 11.11 9.44 -3.84
C GLY A 80 12.50 10.01 -3.51
N GLY A 81 12.55 11.09 -2.74
CA GLY A 81 13.80 11.72 -2.31
C GLY A 81 14.65 10.85 -1.37
N ILE A 82 14.03 10.08 -0.48
CA ILE A 82 14.76 9.09 0.35
C ILE A 82 15.42 8.05 -0.57
N SER A 83 14.70 7.57 -1.58
CA SER A 83 15.19 6.53 -2.48
C SER A 83 16.34 6.97 -3.38
N ASP A 84 16.45 8.27 -3.68
CA ASP A 84 17.63 8.83 -4.34
C ASP A 84 18.90 8.67 -3.49
N ARG A 85 18.77 8.70 -2.15
CA ARG A 85 19.91 8.66 -1.22
C ARG A 85 20.30 7.26 -0.77
N ILE A 86 19.31 6.41 -0.50
CA ILE A 86 19.54 5.07 0.08
C ILE A 86 19.36 3.93 -0.93
N GLY A 87 18.93 4.26 -2.15
CA GLY A 87 18.65 3.31 -3.22
C GLY A 87 17.21 2.80 -3.24
N ARG A 88 16.67 2.63 -4.45
CA ARG A 88 15.27 2.26 -4.73
C ARG A 88 14.82 0.99 -4.04
N ARG A 89 15.70 -0.02 -4.07
CA ARG A 89 15.40 -1.34 -3.54
C ARG A 89 15.22 -1.33 -2.02
N LEU A 90 16.17 -0.71 -1.31
CA LEU A 90 16.08 -0.56 0.15
C LEU A 90 14.86 0.26 0.53
N THR A 91 14.56 1.33 -0.21
CA THR A 91 13.34 2.11 0.01
C THR A 91 12.07 1.27 -0.12
N PHE A 92 11.94 0.41 -1.13
CA PHE A 92 10.78 -0.47 -1.23
C PHE A 92 10.69 -1.47 -0.06
N SER A 93 11.82 -2.02 0.39
CA SER A 93 11.84 -2.87 1.58
C SER A 93 11.41 -2.11 2.84
N LEU A 94 11.85 -0.87 3.01
CA LEU A 94 11.43 -0.02 4.13
C LEU A 94 9.96 0.34 4.06
N ILE A 95 9.45 0.79 2.91
CA ILE A 95 8.03 1.08 2.68
C ILE A 95 7.17 -0.12 3.09
N LEU A 96 7.51 -1.32 2.60
CA LEU A 96 6.75 -2.53 2.91
C LEU A 96 6.87 -2.94 4.38
N GLY A 97 8.08 -2.90 4.93
CA GLY A 97 8.36 -3.33 6.31
C GLY A 97 7.74 -2.41 7.35
N THR A 98 7.83 -1.09 7.18
CA THR A 98 7.22 -0.15 8.13
C THR A 98 5.70 -0.10 7.97
N GLN A 99 5.18 -0.27 6.75
CA GLN A 99 3.74 -0.40 6.53
C GLN A 99 3.21 -1.68 7.17
N LEU A 100 3.98 -2.78 7.17
CA LEU A 100 3.62 -4.02 7.89
C LEU A 100 3.49 -3.77 9.40
N VAL A 101 4.42 -3.02 10.00
CA VAL A 101 4.33 -2.60 11.41
C VAL A 101 3.10 -1.73 11.65
N ALA A 102 2.78 -0.81 10.73
CA ALA A 102 1.58 0.02 10.84
C ALA A 102 0.30 -0.82 10.79
N PHE A 103 0.24 -1.83 9.91
CA PHE A 103 -0.87 -2.77 9.87
C PHE A 103 -0.98 -3.61 11.14
N ALA A 104 0.13 -4.06 11.73
CA ALA A 104 0.12 -4.72 13.03
C ALA A 104 -0.50 -3.83 14.11
N GLY A 105 -0.21 -2.52 14.10
CA GLY A 105 -0.88 -1.55 14.98
C GLY A 105 -2.39 -1.42 14.71
N LEU A 106 -2.79 -1.43 13.43
CA LEU A 106 -4.20 -1.36 13.03
C LEU A 106 -5.02 -2.58 13.49
N LEU A 107 -4.41 -3.77 13.63
CA LEU A 107 -5.10 -4.97 14.12
C LEU A 107 -5.68 -4.79 15.54
N TYR A 108 -5.04 -3.96 16.37
CA TYR A 108 -5.33 -3.89 17.80
C TYR A 108 -5.77 -2.50 18.28
N THR A 109 -5.65 -1.46 17.46
CA THR A 109 -6.01 -0.10 17.88
C THR A 109 -7.52 0.09 18.01
N GLY A 110 -7.95 0.51 19.21
CA GLY A 110 -9.29 1.07 19.46
C GLY A 110 -9.28 2.59 19.64
N ASN A 111 -8.13 3.25 19.47
CA ASN A 111 -7.99 4.68 19.67
C ASN A 111 -8.16 5.43 18.31
N PRO A 112 -9.13 6.35 18.18
CA PRO A 112 -9.39 7.06 16.93
C PRO A 112 -8.18 7.84 16.37
N TRP A 113 -7.37 8.43 17.26
CA TRP A 113 -6.20 9.23 16.90
C TRP A 113 -5.06 8.35 16.40
N LEU A 114 -4.76 7.27 17.11
CA LEU A 114 -3.76 6.31 16.69
C LEU A 114 -4.15 5.64 15.36
N PHE A 115 -5.42 5.26 15.21
CA PHE A 115 -5.95 4.73 13.96
C PHE A 115 -5.71 5.71 12.80
N SER A 116 -6.10 6.97 12.98
CA SER A 116 -5.94 8.02 11.98
C SER A 116 -4.46 8.25 11.59
N ALA A 117 -3.56 8.27 12.58
CA ALA A 117 -2.13 8.42 12.34
C ALA A 117 -1.54 7.24 11.54
N LEU A 118 -1.93 6.00 11.89
CA LEU A 118 -1.52 4.80 11.17
C LEU A 118 -2.05 4.79 9.73
N VAL A 119 -3.31 5.19 9.50
CA VAL A 119 -3.88 5.33 8.14
C VAL A 119 -3.11 6.37 7.33
N CYS A 120 -2.79 7.53 7.91
CA CYS A 120 -1.96 8.54 7.25
C CYS A 120 -0.58 8.00 6.87
N TYR A 121 0.05 7.23 7.77
CA TYR A 121 1.33 6.59 7.49
C TYR A 121 1.23 5.52 6.39
N VAL A 122 0.18 4.70 6.38
CA VAL A 122 -0.08 3.74 5.32
C VAL A 122 -0.21 4.45 3.97
N LEU A 123 -0.90 5.60 3.91
CA LEU A 123 -1.08 6.36 2.68
C LEU A 123 0.20 7.10 2.27
N LEU A 124 1.03 7.52 3.21
CA LEU A 124 2.40 7.97 2.94
C LEU A 124 3.22 6.88 2.24
N CYS A 125 3.15 5.64 2.71
CA CYS A 125 3.85 4.49 2.12
C CYS A 125 3.28 4.08 0.75
N TYR A 126 1.96 4.11 0.61
CA TYR A 126 1.29 3.90 -0.68
C TYR A 126 1.77 4.93 -1.72
N GLY A 127 1.74 6.22 -1.36
CA GLY A 127 2.24 7.30 -2.20
C GLY A 127 3.73 7.14 -2.52
N GLY A 128 4.51 6.71 -1.53
CA GLY A 128 5.94 6.45 -1.71
C GLY A 128 6.26 5.38 -2.74
N GLY A 129 5.42 4.35 -2.86
CA GLY A 129 5.51 3.38 -3.94
C GLY A 129 5.43 4.04 -5.32
N PHE A 130 4.44 4.91 -5.53
CA PHE A 130 4.27 5.66 -6.78
C PHE A 130 5.38 6.68 -7.04
N GLY A 131 5.93 7.30 -5.98
CA GLY A 131 7.05 8.22 -6.12
C GLY A 131 8.37 7.52 -6.47
N THR A 132 8.58 6.31 -5.95
CA THR A 132 9.85 5.57 -6.10
C THR A 132 9.88 4.70 -7.36
N MET A 133 8.73 4.15 -7.77
CA MET A 133 8.67 3.17 -8.87
C MET A 133 9.17 3.70 -10.23
N PRO A 134 8.84 4.92 -10.70
CA PRO A 134 9.33 5.43 -11.97
C PRO A 134 10.86 5.45 -12.03
N SER A 135 11.50 5.95 -10.96
CA SER A 135 12.95 5.98 -10.85
C SER A 135 13.54 4.57 -10.72
N PHE A 136 12.84 3.65 -10.05
CA PHE A 136 13.28 2.26 -10.00
C PHE A 136 13.25 1.58 -11.37
N VAL A 137 12.21 1.83 -12.17
CA VAL A 137 12.15 1.34 -13.56
C VAL A 137 13.27 1.94 -14.39
N LEU A 138 13.50 3.25 -14.26
CA LEU A 138 14.58 3.95 -14.94
C LEU A 138 15.94 3.33 -14.63
N ASP A 139 16.24 3.11 -13.35
CA ASP A 139 17.52 2.56 -12.89
C ASP A 139 17.74 1.10 -13.36
N VAL A 140 16.67 0.31 -13.53
CA VAL A 140 16.76 -1.12 -13.89
C VAL A 140 16.76 -1.36 -15.41
N PHE A 141 15.94 -0.61 -16.15
CA PHE A 141 15.69 -0.86 -17.58
C PHE A 141 16.24 0.24 -18.50
N GLY A 142 16.67 1.37 -17.94
CA GLY A 142 17.18 2.51 -18.70
C GLY A 142 16.08 3.39 -19.28
N SER A 143 16.46 4.62 -19.65
CA SER A 143 15.54 5.68 -20.08
C SER A 143 14.77 5.35 -21.36
N ARG A 144 15.38 4.60 -22.28
CA ARG A 144 14.81 4.30 -23.61
C ARG A 144 13.47 3.58 -23.54
N VAL A 145 13.33 2.60 -22.64
CA VAL A 145 12.10 1.80 -22.50
C VAL A 145 11.30 2.15 -21.25
N MET A 146 11.83 3.03 -20.40
CA MET A 146 11.24 3.38 -19.10
C MET A 146 9.74 3.76 -19.18
N PRO A 147 9.28 4.63 -20.11
CA PRO A 147 7.87 5.02 -20.14
C PRO A 147 6.93 3.85 -20.43
N ALA A 148 7.31 2.98 -21.38
CA ALA A 148 6.53 1.81 -21.75
C ALA A 148 6.52 0.76 -20.63
N VAL A 149 7.68 0.50 -20.01
CA VAL A 149 7.81 -0.46 -18.92
C VAL A 149 7.06 0.03 -17.69
N TYR A 150 7.23 1.29 -17.29
CA TYR A 150 6.52 1.87 -16.15
C TYR A 150 5.01 1.91 -16.38
N GLY A 151 4.56 2.33 -17.57
CA GLY A 151 3.15 2.25 -17.95
C GLY A 151 2.59 0.83 -17.82
N THR A 152 3.38 -0.19 -18.17
CA THR A 152 2.98 -1.59 -17.99
C THR A 152 2.97 -2.00 -16.52
N ILE A 153 3.91 -1.51 -15.69
CA ILE A 153 3.90 -1.76 -14.23
C ILE A 153 2.61 -1.24 -13.59
N LEU A 154 2.02 -0.14 -14.09
CA LEU A 154 0.75 0.38 -13.57
C LEU A 154 -0.43 -0.59 -13.70
N THR A 155 -0.33 -1.65 -14.50
CA THR A 155 -1.32 -2.74 -14.48
C THR A 155 -1.40 -3.42 -13.10
N ALA A 156 -0.32 -3.40 -12.31
CA ALA A 156 -0.33 -3.81 -10.91
C ALA A 156 -1.29 -2.96 -10.07
N TRP A 157 -1.36 -1.65 -10.35
CA TRP A 157 -2.29 -0.75 -9.66
C TRP A 157 -3.74 -1.08 -10.00
N SER A 158 -4.04 -1.30 -11.28
CA SER A 158 -5.38 -1.73 -11.72
C SER A 158 -5.79 -3.06 -11.10
N ALA A 159 -4.89 -4.06 -11.11
CA ALA A 159 -5.14 -5.35 -10.49
C ALA A 159 -5.40 -5.22 -8.97
N ALA A 160 -4.58 -4.43 -8.27
CA ALA A 160 -4.74 -4.19 -6.84
C ALA A 160 -6.03 -3.42 -6.51
N GLY A 161 -6.46 -2.49 -7.37
CA GLY A 161 -7.73 -1.78 -7.25
C GLY A 161 -8.96 -2.68 -7.36
N ILE A 162 -8.84 -3.81 -8.05
CA ILE A 162 -9.86 -4.86 -8.04
C ILE A 162 -9.70 -5.73 -6.79
N VAL A 163 -8.51 -6.31 -6.58
CA VAL A 163 -8.28 -7.33 -5.54
C VAL A 163 -8.50 -6.77 -4.13
N GLY A 164 -7.90 -5.62 -3.81
CA GLY A 164 -7.88 -5.08 -2.45
C GLY A 164 -9.27 -4.80 -1.89
N PRO A 165 -10.11 -3.95 -2.53
CA PRO A 165 -11.44 -3.65 -2.04
C PRO A 165 -12.39 -4.84 -2.09
N GLN A 166 -12.29 -5.69 -3.11
CA GLN A 166 -13.17 -6.87 -3.26
C GLN A 166 -12.91 -7.90 -2.17
N LEU A 167 -11.64 -8.18 -1.82
CA LEU A 167 -11.35 -9.08 -0.72
C LEU A 167 -11.86 -8.55 0.62
N VAL A 168 -11.72 -7.24 0.88
CA VAL A 168 -12.28 -6.62 2.10
C VAL A 168 -13.81 -6.71 2.11
N ALA A 169 -14.48 -6.49 0.97
CA ALA A 169 -15.93 -6.64 0.86
C ALA A 169 -16.36 -8.08 1.19
N VAL A 170 -15.73 -9.09 0.58
CA VAL A 170 -15.99 -10.51 0.85
C VAL A 170 -15.76 -10.86 2.33
N ILE A 171 -14.69 -10.33 2.94
CA ILE A 171 -14.44 -10.52 4.37
C ILE A 171 -15.57 -9.91 5.20
N LYS A 172 -16.02 -8.71 4.86
CA LYS A 172 -17.10 -8.02 5.57
C LYS A 172 -18.44 -8.77 5.47
N ASP A 173 -18.75 -9.33 4.32
CA ASP A 173 -19.96 -10.12 4.10
C ASP A 173 -19.94 -11.44 4.89
N ARG A 174 -18.76 -12.08 5.00
CA ARG A 174 -18.59 -13.32 5.78
C ARG A 174 -18.54 -13.10 7.29
N TYR A 175 -18.18 -11.91 7.74
CA TYR A 175 -18.08 -11.55 9.16
C TYR A 175 -18.93 -10.31 9.48
N PRO A 176 -20.28 -10.39 9.40
CA PRO A 176 -21.14 -9.25 9.66
C PRO A 176 -20.94 -8.70 11.07
N ALA A 177 -20.86 -7.37 11.19
CA ALA A 177 -20.61 -6.72 12.47
C ALA A 177 -21.69 -7.00 13.53
N ALA A 178 -22.92 -7.32 13.10
CA ALA A 178 -24.04 -7.64 13.98
C ALA A 178 -23.87 -8.97 14.74
N THR A 179 -23.17 -9.95 14.13
CA THR A 179 -22.98 -11.29 14.72
C THR A 179 -21.55 -11.52 15.20
N LEU A 180 -20.57 -10.91 14.54
CA LEU A 180 -19.14 -11.12 14.78
C LEU A 180 -18.38 -9.78 14.85
N PRO A 181 -18.63 -8.95 15.88
CA PRO A 181 -18.09 -7.59 15.96
C PRO A 181 -16.57 -7.59 15.93
N GLY A 182 -15.99 -6.74 15.07
CA GLY A 182 -14.54 -6.56 14.93
C GLY A 182 -13.81 -7.62 14.11
N ARG A 183 -14.42 -8.78 13.82
CA ARG A 183 -13.74 -9.85 13.04
C ARG A 183 -13.44 -9.43 11.59
N ALA A 184 -14.37 -8.75 10.93
CA ALA A 184 -14.15 -8.27 9.56
C ALA A 184 -12.94 -7.32 9.47
N SER A 185 -12.84 -6.35 10.39
CA SER A 185 -11.71 -5.41 10.44
C SER A 185 -10.40 -6.14 10.70
N PHE A 186 -10.37 -7.04 11.69
CA PHE A 186 -9.19 -7.83 12.01
C PHE A 186 -8.69 -8.63 10.80
N TYR A 187 -9.57 -9.39 10.14
CA TYR A 187 -9.18 -10.18 8.96
C TYR A 187 -8.79 -9.32 7.76
N SER A 188 -9.40 -8.14 7.60
CA SER A 188 -9.04 -7.20 6.54
C SER A 188 -7.63 -6.64 6.75
N PHE A 189 -7.27 -6.28 7.98
CA PHE A 189 -5.91 -5.83 8.28
C PHE A 189 -4.90 -6.99 8.23
N ALA A 190 -5.27 -8.19 8.71
CA ALA A 190 -4.41 -9.36 8.61
C ALA A 190 -4.13 -9.75 7.14
N MET A 191 -5.13 -9.63 6.26
CA MET A 191 -4.96 -9.79 4.82
C MET A 191 -3.97 -8.76 4.25
N GLY A 192 -4.13 -7.48 4.60
CA GLY A 192 -3.18 -6.43 4.20
C GLY A 192 -1.76 -6.73 4.66
N ALA A 193 -1.58 -7.12 5.93
CA ALA A 193 -0.31 -7.58 6.48
C ALA A 193 0.26 -8.79 5.73
N GLY A 194 -0.59 -9.72 5.28
CA GLY A 194 -0.20 -10.85 4.43
C GLY A 194 0.39 -10.41 3.10
N PHE A 195 -0.28 -9.51 2.37
CA PHE A 195 0.25 -8.95 1.12
C PHE A 195 1.57 -8.21 1.34
N LEU A 196 1.68 -7.43 2.41
CA LEU A 196 2.91 -6.70 2.76
C LEU A 196 4.06 -7.65 3.09
N SER A 197 3.78 -8.73 3.81
CA SER A 197 4.77 -9.76 4.15
C SER A 197 5.30 -10.43 2.89
N VAL A 198 4.42 -10.81 1.95
CA VAL A 198 4.82 -11.36 0.64
C VAL A 198 5.66 -10.36 -0.13
N GLY A 199 5.22 -9.11 -0.24
CA GLY A 199 5.96 -8.05 -0.91
C GLY A 199 7.35 -7.83 -0.30
N LEU A 200 7.43 -7.81 1.03
CA LEU A 200 8.69 -7.62 1.76
C LEU A 200 9.65 -8.78 1.50
N ILE A 201 9.17 -10.03 1.56
CA ILE A 201 9.97 -11.22 1.25
C ILE A 201 10.51 -11.14 -0.18
N LEU A 202 9.66 -10.82 -1.16
CA LEU A 202 10.10 -10.64 -2.57
C LEU A 202 11.14 -9.53 -2.71
N SER A 203 10.95 -8.42 -2.01
CA SER A 203 11.90 -7.29 -1.98
C SER A 203 13.25 -7.70 -1.40
N LEU A 204 13.28 -8.47 -0.31
CA LEU A 204 14.51 -8.94 0.32
C LEU A 204 15.21 -10.02 -0.53
N LEU A 205 14.47 -11.00 -1.06
CA LEU A 205 15.02 -12.07 -1.90
C LEU A 205 15.63 -11.57 -3.21
N SER A 206 15.12 -10.47 -3.76
CA SER A 206 15.68 -9.85 -4.98
C SER A 206 17.14 -9.37 -4.82
N GLY A 207 17.67 -9.32 -3.60
CA GLY A 207 19.00 -8.82 -3.31
C GLY A 207 20.13 -9.80 -3.27
N ASN A 208 19.80 -11.03 -2.96
CA ASN A 208 20.83 -12.06 -2.80
C ASN A 208 21.32 -12.57 -4.15
N ARG A 209 20.73 -12.12 -5.27
CA ARG A 209 21.08 -12.55 -6.64
C ARG A 209 22.20 -11.73 -7.30
N ARG A 210 23.00 -10.97 -6.54
CA ARG A 210 24.24 -10.34 -7.05
C ARG A 210 25.47 -11.09 -6.50
N ARG A 211 25.67 -12.33 -6.96
CA ARG A 211 26.94 -13.07 -6.91
C ARG A 211 26.98 -14.17 -7.99
N GLU A 212 26.75 -13.81 -9.25
CA GLU A 212 27.16 -14.63 -10.42
C GLU A 212 27.56 -13.67 -11.55
#